data_AF-A0A7S0FYJ7-F1
#
_entry.id   AF-A0A7S0FYJ7-F1
#
_cell.length_a   1.000
_cell.length_b   1.000
_cell.length_c   1.000
_cell.angle_alpha   90.00
_cell.angle_beta   90.00
_cell.angle_gamma   90.00
#
_symmetry.space_group_name_H-M   'P 1'
#
loop_
_entity.id
_entity.type
_entity.pdbx_description
1 polymer ?
#
loop_
_entity_poly.entity_id
_entity_poly.type
_entity_poly.pdbx_seq_one_letter_code
_entity_poly.pdbx_strand_id
1 'polypeptide(L)'
;GPQGVTLTRKWEGSGAMICVLSPAKGMDLSGKPNEGVLSQPTVQDTRKLLDVCKAFTKADLKKLMGVSDAIAEKDFQRYQNWEKTPCKAACLAMDGPAYRGFDGASLSPNQRQVAQERVRILSGLYGVLKPFDAIRPYRLEMGSKVKTDRGSSLYEFWGEAIAKHLARDAKVIVNAASQEYWKAVKEAALGVPVVTVDFPGPSVYAKKARGLICRFAVQRRCQRPEDLKQFTGTEGDSYMFDAGKSTESRYVFRRAASSADGGRSSTASGAVKLAVEAAAAAKKRPAGVAGPAAAGKRARTG
;
A
#
# COMPACT_ATOMS: atom_id res chain seq x y z
N GLY A 1 -23.32 14.49 -28.31
CA GLY A 1 -23.09 13.55 -27.20
C GLY A 1 -22.07 12.53 -27.65
N PRO A 2 -21.04 12.21 -26.86
CA PRO A 2 -20.04 11.25 -27.31
C PRO A 2 -20.47 9.85 -26.89
N GLN A 3 -20.65 8.99 -27.90
CA GLN A 3 -20.90 7.56 -27.73
C GLN A 3 -19.66 6.90 -27.14
N GLY A 4 -19.88 6.09 -26.11
CA GLY A 4 -18.86 5.30 -25.44
C GLY A 4 -18.34 4.22 -26.36
N VAL A 5 -17.02 4.22 -26.57
CA VAL A 5 -16.31 3.11 -27.20
C VAL A 5 -15.88 2.17 -26.07
N THR A 6 -16.69 1.14 -25.81
CA THR A 6 -16.30 0.01 -24.95
C THR A 6 -15.38 -0.90 -25.77
N LEU A 7 -14.07 -0.69 -25.67
CA LEU A 7 -13.07 -1.61 -26.20
C LEU A 7 -12.88 -2.77 -25.22
N THR A 8 -13.63 -3.86 -25.43
CA THR A 8 -13.33 -5.17 -24.84
C THR A 8 -12.06 -5.74 -25.49
N ARG A 9 -10.89 -5.23 -25.10
CA ARG A 9 -9.60 -5.83 -25.52
C ARG A 9 -9.45 -7.19 -24.85
N LYS A 10 -9.70 -8.26 -25.62
CA LYS A 10 -9.31 -9.62 -25.22
C LYS A 10 -7.80 -9.66 -24.94
N TRP A 11 -7.42 -10.30 -23.84
CA TRP A 11 -6.03 -10.43 -23.42
C TRP A 11 -5.31 -11.46 -24.32
N GLU A 12 -4.75 -11.02 -25.45
CA GLU A 12 -4.16 -11.92 -26.47
C GLU A 12 -2.62 -11.83 -26.58
N GLY A 13 -1.93 -11.28 -25.57
CA GLY A 13 -0.46 -11.27 -25.50
C GLY A 13 0.17 -12.56 -24.93
N SER A 14 1.42 -12.85 -25.30
CA SER A 14 2.27 -13.93 -24.77
C SER A 14 2.94 -13.60 -23.42
N GLY A 15 2.72 -12.40 -22.88
CA GLY A 15 3.24 -11.97 -21.57
C GLY A 15 2.48 -12.54 -20.36
N ALA A 16 2.97 -12.21 -19.16
CA ALA A 16 2.34 -12.58 -17.91
C ALA A 16 1.41 -11.49 -17.37
N MET A 17 0.51 -11.86 -16.45
CA MET A 17 -0.13 -10.89 -15.57
C MET A 17 0.92 -10.38 -14.57
N ILE A 18 1.16 -9.06 -14.55
CA ILE A 18 2.14 -8.43 -13.67
C ILE A 18 1.44 -7.58 -12.61
N CYS A 19 1.61 -7.94 -11.34
CA CYS A 19 1.19 -7.13 -10.20
C CYS A 19 2.25 -6.09 -9.84
N VAL A 20 1.84 -4.83 -9.66
CA VAL A 20 2.75 -3.71 -9.38
C VAL A 20 2.50 -3.15 -7.99
N LEU A 21 3.54 -3.09 -7.16
CA LEU A 21 3.52 -2.54 -5.81
C LEU A 21 4.26 -1.20 -5.71
N SER A 22 3.89 -0.41 -4.73
CA SER A 22 4.72 0.70 -4.22
C SER A 22 5.88 0.16 -3.36
N PRO A 23 6.99 0.91 -3.23
CA PRO A 23 8.03 0.60 -2.27
C PRO A 23 7.61 0.99 -0.85
N ALA A 24 8.43 0.62 0.14
CA ALA A 24 8.27 1.07 1.51
C ALA A 24 9.28 2.18 1.85
N LYS A 25 8.94 3.02 2.84
CA LYS A 25 9.86 4.04 3.37
C LYS A 25 10.87 3.43 4.34
N GLY A 26 10.41 2.46 5.14
CA GLY A 26 11.25 1.68 6.05
C GLY A 26 12.03 0.64 5.26
N MET A 27 13.24 0.35 5.72
CA MET A 27 14.03 -0.76 5.18
C MET A 27 14.67 -1.54 6.32
N ASP A 28 14.58 -2.87 6.24
CA ASP A 28 15.22 -3.82 7.15
C ASP A 28 16.49 -4.38 6.51
N LEU A 29 17.62 -4.08 7.14
CA LEU A 29 18.96 -4.47 6.71
C LEU A 29 19.57 -5.55 7.58
N SER A 30 18.79 -6.13 8.50
CA SER A 30 19.20 -7.33 9.23
C SER A 30 19.40 -8.52 8.27
N GLY A 31 20.09 -9.54 8.75
CA GLY A 31 20.39 -10.74 7.96
C GLY A 31 21.75 -10.70 7.28
N LYS A 32 21.97 -11.64 6.36
CA LYS A 32 23.26 -11.81 5.69
C LYS A 32 23.39 -10.87 4.48
N PRO A 33 24.60 -10.43 4.11
CA PRO A 33 24.85 -9.77 2.83
C PRO A 33 24.27 -10.59 1.67
N ASN A 34 23.60 -9.90 0.73
CA ASN A 34 22.98 -10.48 -0.47
C ASN A 34 21.90 -11.54 -0.19
N GLU A 35 21.30 -11.53 1.00
CA GLU A 35 20.25 -12.48 1.35
C GLU A 35 19.07 -12.43 0.38
N GLY A 36 18.72 -13.61 -0.15
CA GLY A 36 17.60 -13.83 -1.05
C GLY A 36 17.76 -13.26 -2.46
N VAL A 37 18.89 -12.66 -2.81
CA VAL A 37 19.10 -12.05 -4.14
C VAL A 37 19.05 -13.11 -5.24
N LEU A 38 18.27 -12.84 -6.28
CA LEU A 38 18.14 -13.70 -7.48
C LEU A 38 18.50 -12.98 -8.78
N SER A 39 18.44 -11.65 -8.81
CA SER A 39 18.75 -10.85 -10.01
C SER A 39 19.25 -9.45 -9.67
N GLN A 40 19.59 -8.67 -10.69
CA GLN A 40 19.98 -7.27 -10.58
C GLN A 40 18.89 -6.37 -11.18
N PRO A 41 18.69 -5.14 -10.67
CA PRO A 41 17.85 -4.15 -11.31
C PRO A 41 18.28 -3.92 -12.77
N THR A 42 17.32 -3.88 -13.70
CA THR A 42 17.59 -3.78 -15.15
C THR A 42 17.21 -2.44 -15.77
N VAL A 43 16.54 -1.57 -15.01
CA VAL A 43 16.22 -0.22 -15.46
C VAL A 43 17.49 0.63 -15.46
N GLN A 44 17.75 1.27 -16.59
CA GLN A 44 18.88 2.16 -16.78
C GLN A 44 18.69 3.47 -16.00
N ASP A 45 19.72 4.31 -15.92
CA ASP A 45 19.68 5.64 -15.29
C ASP A 45 19.64 5.70 -13.74
N THR A 46 19.58 4.56 -13.03
CA THR A 46 19.74 4.51 -11.56
C THR A 46 21.00 5.26 -11.09
N ARG A 47 22.12 5.10 -11.80
CA ARG A 47 23.38 5.76 -11.47
C ARG A 47 23.28 7.29 -11.55
N LYS A 48 22.58 7.82 -12.54
CA LYS A 48 22.42 9.28 -12.73
C LYS A 48 21.67 9.89 -11.54
N LEU A 49 20.58 9.26 -11.09
CA LEU A 49 19.88 9.71 -9.88
C LEU A 49 20.73 9.56 -8.64
N LEU A 50 21.51 8.48 -8.52
CA LEU A 50 22.41 8.30 -7.39
C LEU A 50 23.45 9.42 -7.31
N ASP A 51 24.01 9.85 -8.43
CA ASP A 51 25.00 10.93 -8.46
C ASP A 51 24.38 12.27 -8.02
N VAL A 52 23.13 12.55 -8.43
CA VAL A 52 22.36 13.70 -7.91
C VAL A 52 22.14 13.56 -6.40
N CYS A 53 21.74 12.38 -5.93
CA CYS A 53 21.51 12.14 -4.51
C CYS A 53 22.78 12.28 -3.65
N LYS A 54 23.95 11.89 -4.18
CA LYS A 54 25.25 12.01 -3.50
C LYS A 54 25.69 13.47 -3.33
N ALA A 55 25.20 14.37 -4.18
CA ALA A 55 25.51 15.80 -4.10
C ALA A 55 24.68 16.54 -3.03
N PHE A 56 23.60 15.94 -2.53
CA PHE A 56 22.78 16.58 -1.49
C PHE A 56 23.49 16.63 -0.15
N THR A 57 23.39 17.78 0.52
CA THR A 57 23.74 17.89 1.93
C THR A 57 22.66 17.23 2.81
N LYS A 58 22.97 16.99 4.09
CA LYS A 58 21.98 16.52 5.07
C LYS A 58 20.78 17.47 5.17
N ALA A 59 21.03 18.78 5.11
CA ALA A 59 19.99 19.81 5.13
C ALA A 59 19.08 19.73 3.89
N ASP A 60 19.67 19.49 2.71
CA ASP A 60 18.90 19.29 1.47
C ASP A 60 18.00 18.06 1.58
N LEU A 61 18.53 16.93 2.05
CA LEU A 61 17.76 15.69 2.21
C LEU A 61 16.62 15.85 3.22
N LYS A 62 16.88 16.53 4.35
CA LYS A 62 15.86 16.85 5.36
C LYS A 62 14.70 17.62 4.74
N LYS A 63 15.02 18.69 3.99
CA LYS A 63 14.02 19.55 3.33
C LYS A 63 13.29 18.82 2.20
N LEU A 64 14.03 18.09 1.36
CA LEU A 64 13.51 17.35 0.21
C LEU A 64 12.50 16.29 0.63
N MET A 65 12.81 15.54 1.70
CA MET A 65 12.01 14.39 2.13
C MET A 65 11.01 14.73 3.24
N GLY A 66 11.10 15.91 3.86
CA GLY A 66 10.27 16.31 4.99
C GLY A 66 10.46 15.38 6.21
N VAL A 67 11.71 15.12 6.57
CA VAL A 67 12.08 14.15 7.61
C VAL A 67 12.84 14.79 8.77
N SER A 68 13.06 14.03 9.85
CA SER A 68 13.92 14.46 10.97
C SER A 68 15.40 14.46 10.58
N ASP A 69 16.23 15.17 11.36
CA ASP A 69 17.69 15.18 11.19
C ASP A 69 18.30 13.78 11.24
N ALA A 70 17.83 12.93 12.16
CA ALA A 70 18.29 11.54 12.28
C ALA A 70 18.01 10.71 11.02
N ILE A 71 16.87 10.93 10.35
CA ILE A 71 16.54 10.24 9.11
C ILE A 71 17.37 10.82 7.96
N ALA A 72 17.50 12.14 7.87
CA ALA A 72 18.31 12.79 6.84
C ALA A 72 19.79 12.37 6.93
N GLU A 73 20.35 12.28 8.14
CA GLU A 73 21.70 11.75 8.37
C GLU A 73 21.82 10.32 7.85
N LYS A 74 20.87 9.46 8.21
CA LYS A 74 20.88 8.06 7.80
C LYS A 74 20.84 7.93 6.27
N ASP A 75 20.00 8.70 5.59
CA ASP A 75 19.91 8.67 4.13
C ASP A 75 21.12 9.31 3.45
N PHE A 76 21.70 10.37 4.04
CA PHE A 76 22.98 10.91 3.60
C PHE A 76 24.08 9.83 3.62
N GLN A 77 24.23 9.13 4.76
CA GLN A 77 25.25 8.08 4.91
C GLN A 77 25.03 6.92 3.93
N ARG A 78 23.77 6.56 3.61
CA ARG A 78 23.45 5.55 2.60
C ARG A 78 23.97 5.95 1.22
N TYR A 79 23.80 7.21 0.83
CA TYR A 79 24.30 7.69 -0.47
C TYR A 79 25.83 7.79 -0.50
N GLN A 80 26.44 8.32 0.55
CA GLN A 80 27.91 8.46 0.61
C GLN A 80 28.61 7.09 0.64
N ASN A 81 28.06 6.11 1.36
CA ASN A 81 28.65 4.78 1.48
C ASN A 81 28.08 3.75 0.50
N TRP A 82 27.48 4.21 -0.62
CA TRP A 82 26.76 3.35 -1.55
C TRP A 82 27.55 2.09 -1.94
N GLU A 83 28.77 2.24 -2.45
CA GLU A 83 29.55 1.10 -2.97
C GLU A 83 29.94 0.09 -1.88
N LYS A 84 30.13 0.56 -0.65
CA LYS A 84 30.49 -0.25 0.51
C LYS A 84 29.27 -0.94 1.14
N THR A 85 28.07 -0.49 0.83
CA THR A 85 26.85 -1.01 1.45
C THR A 85 26.46 -2.32 0.76
N PRO A 86 26.29 -3.43 1.52
CA PRO A 86 25.81 -4.69 0.96
C PRO A 86 24.43 -4.56 0.33
N CYS A 87 24.14 -5.42 -0.66
CA CYS A 87 22.80 -5.52 -1.21
C CYS A 87 21.93 -6.49 -0.40
N LYS A 88 20.62 -6.38 -0.57
CA LYS A 88 19.60 -7.35 -0.12
C LYS A 88 18.49 -7.42 -1.16
N ALA A 89 17.78 -8.54 -1.24
CA ALA A 89 16.61 -8.66 -2.12
C ALA A 89 15.56 -7.59 -1.81
N ALA A 90 15.01 -6.93 -2.84
CA ALA A 90 14.11 -5.79 -2.68
C ALA A 90 12.93 -6.04 -1.74
N CYS A 91 12.23 -7.16 -1.86
CA CYS A 91 11.08 -7.50 -1.02
C CYS A 91 11.46 -7.89 0.42
N LEU A 92 12.71 -8.29 0.65
CA LEU A 92 13.25 -8.60 1.98
C LEU A 92 13.86 -7.36 2.66
N ALA A 93 14.27 -6.37 1.86
CA ALA A 93 14.83 -5.13 2.33
C ALA A 93 13.75 -4.09 2.66
N MET A 94 12.61 -4.10 1.98
CA MET A 94 11.53 -3.13 2.20
C MET A 94 10.69 -3.51 3.42
N ASP A 95 10.54 -2.58 4.37
CA ASP A 95 9.73 -2.77 5.57
C ASP A 95 8.54 -1.79 5.62
N GLY A 96 7.36 -2.36 5.49
CA GLY A 96 6.09 -1.63 5.58
C GLY A 96 4.89 -2.57 5.45
N PRO A 97 3.66 -2.07 5.62
CA PRO A 97 2.46 -2.91 5.62
C PRO A 97 2.31 -3.76 4.35
N ALA A 98 2.62 -3.21 3.17
CA ALA A 98 2.58 -3.95 1.92
C ALA A 98 3.57 -5.13 1.89
N TYR A 99 4.76 -4.98 2.45
CA TYR A 99 5.78 -6.03 2.47
C TYR A 99 5.54 -7.06 3.57
N ARG A 100 4.89 -6.66 4.67
CA ARG A 100 4.34 -7.60 5.65
C ARG A 100 3.16 -8.41 5.09
N GLY A 101 2.35 -7.82 4.20
CA GLY A 101 1.31 -8.54 3.48
C GLY A 101 1.86 -9.44 2.37
N PHE A 102 2.88 -9.00 1.66
CA PHE A 102 3.53 -9.79 0.60
C PHE A 102 4.33 -10.97 1.19
N ASP A 103 5.03 -10.70 2.30
CA ASP A 103 5.83 -11.64 3.08
C ASP A 103 6.78 -12.48 2.20
N GLY A 104 7.73 -11.79 1.58
CA GLY A 104 8.67 -12.41 0.63
C GLY A 104 9.56 -13.48 1.26
N ALA A 105 9.84 -13.40 2.56
CA ALA A 105 10.71 -14.32 3.27
C ALA A 105 10.12 -15.74 3.34
N SER A 106 8.80 -15.85 3.52
CA SER A 106 8.09 -17.13 3.61
C SER A 106 7.81 -17.81 2.26
N LEU A 107 8.15 -17.17 1.13
CA LEU A 107 7.96 -17.78 -0.18
C LEU A 107 8.94 -18.93 -0.42
N SER A 108 8.42 -20.07 -0.88
CA SER A 108 9.23 -21.21 -1.31
C SER A 108 10.07 -20.85 -2.54
N PRO A 109 11.18 -21.57 -2.85
CA PRO A 109 12.02 -21.26 -4.00
C PRO A 109 11.25 -21.13 -5.33
N ASN A 110 10.27 -22.00 -5.56
CA ASN A 110 9.39 -21.94 -6.73
C ASN A 110 8.50 -20.68 -6.73
N GLN A 111 7.91 -20.34 -5.58
CA GLN A 111 7.12 -19.11 -5.45
C GLN A 111 7.98 -17.85 -5.64
N ARG A 112 9.27 -17.88 -5.28
CA ARG A 112 10.20 -16.77 -5.54
C ARG A 112 10.44 -16.56 -7.04
N GLN A 113 10.54 -17.64 -7.83
CA GLN A 113 10.63 -17.55 -9.29
C GLN A 113 9.34 -16.97 -9.89
N VAL A 114 8.17 -17.45 -9.45
CA VAL A 114 6.88 -16.89 -9.88
C VAL A 114 6.77 -15.40 -9.51
N ALA A 115 7.24 -15.01 -8.33
CA ALA A 115 7.26 -13.61 -7.91
C ALA A 115 8.20 -12.76 -8.78
N GLN A 116 9.36 -13.28 -9.18
CA GLN A 116 10.28 -12.62 -10.12
C GLN A 116 9.64 -12.38 -11.50
N GLU A 117 8.82 -13.32 -11.97
CA GLU A 117 8.11 -13.19 -13.24
C GLU A 117 6.95 -12.19 -13.14
N ARG A 118 6.15 -12.27 -12.06
CA ARG A 118 4.81 -11.68 -12.00
C ARG A 118 4.65 -10.47 -11.09
N VAL A 119 5.68 -10.07 -10.36
CA VAL A 119 5.60 -8.90 -9.47
C VAL A 119 6.64 -7.87 -9.88
N ARG A 120 6.26 -6.60 -9.82
CA ARG A 120 7.15 -5.44 -9.95
C ARG A 120 6.93 -4.49 -8.80
N ILE A 121 7.98 -3.77 -8.42
CA ILE A 121 7.99 -2.76 -7.38
C ILE A 121 8.43 -1.46 -8.04
N LEU A 122 7.59 -0.43 -8.00
CA LEU A 122 7.98 0.90 -8.44
C LEU A 122 9.01 1.48 -7.46
N SER A 123 9.94 2.29 -7.95
CA SER A 123 11.01 2.87 -7.15
C SER A 123 11.35 4.27 -7.64
N GLY A 124 11.51 5.22 -6.72
CA GLY A 124 12.00 6.55 -7.10
C GLY A 124 13.44 6.52 -7.62
N LEU A 125 14.29 5.63 -7.08
CA LEU A 125 15.71 5.55 -7.43
C LEU A 125 16.01 4.52 -8.53
N TYR A 126 15.37 3.35 -8.47
CA TYR A 126 15.61 2.24 -9.40
C TYR A 126 14.59 2.16 -10.53
N GLY A 127 13.55 3.01 -10.53
CA GLY A 127 12.46 2.99 -11.51
C GLY A 127 11.53 1.80 -11.29
N VAL A 128 11.96 0.60 -11.71
CA VAL A 128 11.23 -0.66 -11.57
C VAL A 128 12.16 -1.76 -11.08
N LEU A 129 11.73 -2.47 -10.04
CA LEU A 129 12.42 -3.60 -9.44
C LEU A 129 11.57 -4.87 -9.54
N LYS A 130 12.21 -6.03 -9.64
CA LYS A 130 11.61 -7.33 -9.31
C LYS A 130 11.78 -7.61 -7.80
N PRO A 131 10.97 -8.48 -7.17
CA PRO A 131 11.01 -8.69 -5.72
C PRO A 131 12.37 -9.12 -5.18
N PHE A 132 13.14 -9.90 -5.93
CA PHE A 132 14.44 -10.44 -5.52
C PHE A 132 15.61 -9.81 -6.27
N ASP A 133 15.42 -8.60 -6.82
CA ASP A 133 16.52 -7.77 -7.30
C ASP A 133 17.41 -7.33 -6.12
N ALA A 134 18.72 -7.33 -6.34
CA ALA A 134 19.69 -6.80 -5.40
C ALA A 134 19.57 -5.28 -5.30
N ILE A 135 19.17 -4.78 -4.13
CA ILE A 135 19.13 -3.33 -3.87
C ILE A 135 20.01 -2.97 -2.69
N ARG A 136 20.61 -1.78 -2.78
CA ARG A 136 21.15 -1.05 -1.64
C ARG A 136 20.08 -0.18 -1.01
N PRO A 137 20.13 0.02 0.32
CA PRO A 137 19.19 0.86 1.02
C PRO A 137 19.23 2.30 0.52
N TYR A 138 18.05 2.89 0.40
CA TYR A 138 17.86 4.25 -0.04
C TYR A 138 16.54 4.77 0.52
N ARG A 139 16.34 6.08 0.48
CA ARG A 139 15.01 6.66 0.58
C ARG A 139 14.86 7.72 -0.48
N LEU A 140 14.07 7.42 -1.50
CA LEU A 140 13.75 8.39 -2.54
C LEU A 140 12.30 8.15 -2.97
N GLU A 141 11.39 8.92 -2.38
CA GLU A 141 9.96 8.82 -2.67
C GLU A 141 9.68 9.42 -4.05
N MET A 142 8.76 8.82 -4.84
CA MET A 142 8.51 9.23 -6.22
C MET A 142 8.02 10.67 -6.32
N GLY A 143 7.32 11.17 -5.29
CA GLY A 143 6.89 12.57 -5.20
C GLY A 143 8.01 13.60 -4.91
N SER A 144 9.25 13.16 -4.68
CA SER A 144 10.37 14.06 -4.36
C SER A 144 10.68 15.02 -5.52
N LYS A 145 10.84 16.31 -5.21
CA LYS A 145 11.20 17.36 -6.19
C LYS A 145 12.71 17.39 -6.43
N VAL A 146 13.22 16.35 -7.09
CA VAL A 146 14.64 16.25 -7.47
C VAL A 146 14.85 16.90 -8.82
N LYS A 147 15.70 17.93 -8.87
CA LYS A 147 16.13 18.54 -10.12
C LYS A 147 17.18 17.65 -10.79
N THR A 148 17.00 17.41 -12.08
CA THR A 148 17.89 16.62 -12.93
C THR A 148 18.05 17.34 -14.28
N ASP A 149 18.92 16.84 -15.14
CA ASP A 149 19.03 17.28 -16.54
C ASP A 149 17.72 17.08 -17.33
N ARG A 150 16.84 16.19 -16.89
CA ARG A 150 15.56 15.84 -17.52
C ARG A 150 14.33 16.50 -16.91
N GLY A 151 14.50 17.42 -15.95
CA GLY A 151 13.39 18.15 -15.36
C GLY A 151 13.47 18.32 -13.85
N SER A 152 12.35 18.72 -13.25
CA SER A 152 12.26 19.17 -11.85
C SER A 152 11.69 18.13 -10.88
N SER A 153 11.34 16.95 -11.40
CA SER A 153 10.71 15.87 -10.65
C SER A 153 11.13 14.50 -11.17
N LEU A 154 10.97 13.48 -10.33
CA LEU A 154 11.22 12.09 -10.72
C LEU A 154 10.23 11.59 -11.80
N TYR A 155 9.03 12.18 -11.87
CA TYR A 155 8.08 11.90 -12.93
C TYR A 155 8.59 12.32 -14.32
N GLU A 156 9.27 13.46 -14.40
CA GLU A 156 9.89 13.94 -15.64
C GLU A 156 11.15 13.13 -15.95
N PHE A 157 11.99 12.90 -14.94
CA PHE A 157 13.22 12.11 -15.09
C PHE A 157 12.97 10.72 -15.67
N TRP A 158 11.98 10.00 -15.13
CA TRP A 158 11.64 8.65 -15.57
C TRP A 158 10.88 8.62 -16.89
N GLY A 159 10.17 9.70 -17.25
CA GLY A 159 9.44 9.82 -18.52
C GLY A 159 8.61 8.56 -18.81
N GLU A 160 8.88 7.93 -19.95
CA GLU A 160 8.23 6.67 -20.36
C GLU A 160 9.01 5.39 -19.96
N ALA A 161 10.20 5.52 -19.36
CA ALA A 161 11.08 4.38 -19.10
C ALA A 161 10.43 3.31 -18.20
N ILE A 162 9.69 3.75 -17.17
CA ILE A 162 8.95 2.85 -16.28
C ILE A 162 7.87 2.09 -17.05
N ALA A 163 7.05 2.79 -17.84
CA ALA A 163 5.98 2.19 -18.61
C ALA A 163 6.53 1.17 -19.64
N LYS A 164 7.56 1.57 -20.39
CA LYS A 164 8.22 0.69 -21.36
C LYS A 164 8.84 -0.53 -20.70
N HIS A 165 9.39 -0.40 -19.50
CA HIS A 165 9.95 -1.54 -18.77
C HIS A 165 8.87 -2.51 -18.29
N LEU A 166 7.78 -2.00 -17.71
CA LEU A 166 6.64 -2.81 -17.27
C LEU A 166 5.99 -3.57 -18.45
N ALA A 167 5.90 -2.95 -19.62
CA ALA A 167 5.26 -3.52 -20.80
C ALA A 167 5.98 -4.74 -21.39
N ARG A 168 7.31 -4.87 -21.22
CA ARG A 168 8.13 -5.90 -21.90
C ARG A 168 7.63 -7.32 -21.70
N ASP A 169 7.25 -7.64 -20.46
CA ASP A 169 6.85 -9.00 -20.08
C ASP A 169 5.35 -9.07 -19.76
N ALA A 170 4.61 -7.97 -19.92
CA ALA A 170 3.22 -7.87 -19.50
C ALA A 170 2.26 -8.25 -20.61
N LYS A 171 1.29 -9.10 -20.26
CA LYS A 171 0.03 -9.24 -21.01
C LYS A 171 -1.05 -8.32 -20.46
N VAL A 172 -1.02 -8.09 -19.15
CA VAL A 172 -1.92 -7.22 -18.40
C VAL A 172 -1.22 -6.79 -17.13
N ILE A 173 -1.43 -5.55 -16.71
CA ILE A 173 -0.88 -5.03 -15.46
C ILE A 173 -1.99 -4.92 -14.42
N VAL A 174 -1.72 -5.46 -13.23
CA VAL A 174 -2.54 -5.24 -12.04
C VAL A 174 -1.87 -4.17 -11.20
N ASN A 175 -2.47 -2.98 -11.20
CA ASN A 175 -1.98 -1.87 -10.39
C ASN A 175 -2.44 -2.02 -8.93
N ALA A 176 -1.52 -2.41 -8.05
CA ALA A 176 -1.68 -2.40 -6.60
C ALA A 176 -0.82 -1.30 -5.94
N ALA A 177 -0.25 -0.38 -6.72
CA ALA A 177 0.55 0.71 -6.21
C ALA A 177 -0.32 1.88 -5.70
N SER A 178 0.26 2.77 -4.90
CA SER A 178 -0.37 4.04 -4.59
C SER A 178 -0.37 4.96 -5.83
N GLN A 179 -1.31 5.91 -5.84
CA GLN A 179 -1.39 6.92 -6.90
C GLN A 179 -0.10 7.74 -7.04
N GLU A 180 0.60 8.02 -5.94
CA GLU A 180 1.89 8.73 -5.95
C GLU A 180 2.92 8.03 -6.86
N TYR A 181 3.04 6.70 -6.74
CA TYR A 181 3.98 5.93 -7.55
C TYR A 181 3.42 5.63 -8.93
N TRP A 182 2.13 5.28 -9.02
CA TRP A 182 1.50 4.94 -10.29
C TRP A 182 1.50 6.12 -11.27
N LYS A 183 1.46 7.38 -10.79
CA LYS A 183 1.63 8.58 -11.63
C LYS A 183 2.92 8.60 -12.46
N ALA A 184 3.96 7.87 -12.06
CA ALA A 184 5.20 7.73 -12.82
C ALA A 184 5.08 6.75 -14.01
N VAL A 185 4.02 5.94 -14.04
CA VAL A 185 3.71 5.07 -15.17
C VAL A 185 2.90 5.85 -16.19
N LYS A 186 3.50 6.17 -17.33
CA LYS A 186 2.80 6.78 -18.46
C LYS A 186 1.93 5.73 -19.14
N GLU A 187 0.67 5.60 -18.74
CA GLU A 187 -0.23 4.53 -19.21
C GLU A 187 -0.36 4.49 -20.75
N ALA A 188 -0.32 5.65 -21.42
CA ALA A 188 -0.33 5.72 -22.88
C ALA A 188 0.84 4.96 -23.54
N ALA A 189 1.98 4.81 -22.84
CA ALA A 189 3.17 4.11 -23.32
C ALA A 189 3.21 2.63 -22.90
N LEU A 190 2.20 2.11 -22.18
CA LEU A 190 2.17 0.71 -21.74
C LEU A 190 1.79 -0.26 -22.87
N GLY A 191 0.86 0.12 -23.74
CA GLY A 191 0.34 -0.75 -24.80
C GLY A 191 -0.46 -1.98 -24.32
N VAL A 192 -0.56 -2.21 -23.01
CA VAL A 192 -1.26 -3.34 -22.38
C VAL A 192 -2.37 -2.85 -21.44
N PRO A 193 -3.44 -3.64 -21.23
CA PRO A 193 -4.51 -3.26 -20.31
C PRO A 193 -4.02 -3.16 -18.86
N VAL A 194 -4.66 -2.27 -18.10
CA VAL A 194 -4.43 -2.07 -16.67
C VAL A 194 -5.71 -2.36 -15.90
N VAL A 195 -5.61 -3.15 -14.83
CA VAL A 195 -6.66 -3.34 -13.84
C VAL A 195 -6.16 -2.84 -12.50
N THR A 196 -6.81 -1.82 -11.93
CA THR A 196 -6.45 -1.29 -10.61
C THR A 196 -7.19 -2.04 -9.51
N VAL A 197 -6.48 -2.45 -8.45
CA VAL A 197 -7.08 -3.06 -7.26
C VAL A 197 -7.15 -2.05 -6.12
N ASP A 198 -8.36 -1.81 -5.62
CA ASP A 198 -8.64 -0.80 -4.61
C ASP A 198 -9.16 -1.43 -3.32
N PHE A 199 -8.63 -0.92 -2.22
CA PHE A 199 -8.98 -1.32 -0.86
C PHE A 199 -9.40 -0.07 -0.09
N PRO A 200 -10.69 0.33 -0.15
CA PRO A 200 -11.18 1.49 0.57
C PRO A 200 -11.03 1.32 2.09
N GLY A 201 -10.65 2.39 2.78
CA GLY A 201 -10.50 2.41 4.23
C GLY A 201 -9.14 2.95 4.70
N PRO A 202 -8.77 2.71 5.96
CA PRO A 202 -7.52 3.22 6.53
C PRO A 202 -6.29 2.76 5.73
N SER A 203 -5.36 3.70 5.50
CA SER A 203 -4.23 3.49 4.59
C SER A 203 -3.30 2.33 4.97
N VAL A 204 -3.20 2.00 6.27
CA VAL A 204 -2.40 0.88 6.76
C VAL A 204 -2.97 -0.45 6.25
N TYR A 205 -4.28 -0.66 6.37
CA TYR A 205 -4.95 -1.86 5.88
C TYR A 205 -4.91 -1.93 4.35
N ALA A 206 -5.18 -0.82 3.67
CA ALA A 206 -5.11 -0.77 2.21
C ALA A 206 -3.72 -1.15 1.68
N LYS A 207 -2.65 -0.66 2.32
CA LYS A 207 -1.27 -1.03 1.98
C LYS A 207 -0.99 -2.50 2.23
N LYS A 208 -1.43 -3.05 3.36
CA LYS A 208 -1.27 -4.49 3.66
C LYS A 208 -2.02 -5.37 2.67
N ALA A 209 -3.26 -5.00 2.32
CA ALA A 209 -4.10 -5.70 1.35
C ALA A 209 -3.47 -5.77 -0.04
N ARG A 210 -2.83 -4.67 -0.50
CA ARG A 210 -2.06 -4.65 -1.76
C ARG A 210 -0.94 -5.68 -1.76
N GLY A 211 -0.22 -5.81 -0.66
CA GLY A 211 0.77 -6.89 -0.48
C GLY A 211 0.17 -8.28 -0.55
N LEU A 212 -0.93 -8.49 0.20
CA LEU A 212 -1.63 -9.77 0.28
C LEU A 212 -2.20 -10.22 -1.07
N ILE A 213 -2.77 -9.32 -1.86
CA ILE A 213 -3.32 -9.69 -3.18
C ILE A 213 -2.21 -10.02 -4.20
N CYS A 214 -1.05 -9.34 -4.11
CA CYS A 214 0.11 -9.72 -4.92
C CYS A 214 0.68 -11.08 -4.50
N ARG A 215 0.71 -11.37 -3.19
CA ARG A 215 1.09 -12.69 -2.68
C ARG A 215 0.11 -13.77 -3.16
N PHE A 216 -1.19 -13.51 -3.07
CA PHE A 216 -2.23 -14.40 -3.57
C PHE A 216 -2.03 -14.71 -5.07
N ALA A 217 -1.74 -13.70 -5.88
CA ALA A 217 -1.46 -13.87 -7.30
C ALA A 217 -0.26 -14.80 -7.56
N VAL A 218 0.80 -14.68 -6.75
CA VAL A 218 1.98 -15.56 -6.81
C VAL A 218 1.63 -16.98 -6.38
N GLN A 219 0.99 -17.15 -5.22
CA GLN A 219 0.70 -18.46 -4.64
C GLN A 219 -0.30 -19.28 -5.46
N ARG A 220 -1.31 -18.61 -6.03
CA ARG A 220 -2.34 -19.23 -6.88
C ARG A 220 -1.96 -19.22 -8.37
N ARG A 221 -0.79 -18.69 -8.71
CA ARG A 221 -0.29 -18.56 -10.09
C ARG A 221 -1.34 -17.95 -11.02
N CYS A 222 -2.03 -16.92 -10.54
CA CYS A 222 -3.08 -16.23 -11.28
C CYS A 222 -2.56 -15.79 -12.65
N GLN A 223 -3.33 -16.07 -13.70
CA GLN A 223 -2.96 -15.80 -15.09
C GLN A 223 -3.78 -14.65 -15.68
N ARG A 224 -4.96 -14.38 -15.12
CA ARG A 224 -5.86 -13.31 -15.56
C ARG A 224 -6.32 -12.47 -14.37
N PRO A 225 -6.70 -11.20 -14.57
CA PRO A 225 -7.19 -10.36 -13.49
C PRO A 225 -8.38 -10.97 -12.77
N GLU A 226 -9.28 -11.67 -13.48
CA GLU A 226 -10.49 -12.27 -12.91
C GLU A 226 -10.18 -13.29 -11.82
N ASP A 227 -9.03 -13.95 -11.89
CA ASP A 227 -8.59 -14.91 -10.88
C ASP A 227 -8.41 -14.23 -9.51
N LEU A 228 -8.12 -12.92 -9.49
CA LEU A 228 -7.97 -12.13 -8.27
C LEU A 228 -9.31 -11.87 -7.55
N LYS A 229 -10.45 -12.05 -8.22
CA LYS A 229 -11.78 -11.87 -7.58
C LYS A 229 -12.00 -12.89 -6.45
N GLN A 230 -11.24 -13.98 -6.44
CA GLN A 230 -11.23 -15.00 -5.38
C GLN A 230 -10.38 -14.62 -4.16
N PHE A 231 -9.71 -13.47 -4.18
CA PHE A 231 -8.91 -13.00 -3.05
C PHE A 231 -9.79 -12.68 -1.83
N THR A 232 -9.53 -13.37 -0.72
CA THR A 232 -10.26 -13.19 0.55
C THR A 232 -9.40 -12.68 1.70
N GLY A 233 -8.11 -12.39 1.46
CA GLY A 233 -7.19 -11.97 2.51
C GLY A 233 -6.62 -13.13 3.34
N THR A 234 -6.34 -12.86 4.60
CA THR A 234 -5.86 -13.83 5.60
C THR A 234 -6.65 -13.67 6.89
N GLU A 235 -6.50 -14.60 7.84
CA GLU A 235 -7.06 -14.42 9.18
C GLU A 235 -6.63 -13.06 9.78
N GLY A 236 -7.59 -12.31 10.35
CA GLY A 236 -7.40 -10.95 10.87
C GLY A 236 -7.39 -9.82 9.80
N ASP A 237 -7.24 -10.17 8.54
CA ASP A 237 -7.18 -9.25 7.39
C ASP A 237 -8.04 -9.79 6.24
N SER A 238 -9.31 -10.03 6.53
CA SER A 238 -10.26 -10.58 5.55
C SER A 238 -10.80 -9.49 4.61
N TYR A 239 -10.89 -9.82 3.33
CA TYR A 239 -11.43 -8.95 2.28
C TYR A 239 -12.46 -9.69 1.42
N MET A 240 -13.30 -8.95 0.72
CA MET A 240 -14.28 -9.51 -0.20
C MET A 240 -14.43 -8.62 -1.43
N PHE A 241 -14.45 -9.23 -2.62
CA PHE A 241 -14.70 -8.52 -3.88
C PHE A 241 -16.10 -7.89 -3.86
N ASP A 242 -16.17 -6.60 -4.20
CA ASP A 242 -17.40 -5.83 -4.29
C ASP A 242 -17.77 -5.64 -5.77
N ALA A 243 -18.59 -6.56 -6.29
CA ALA A 243 -19.03 -6.54 -7.68
C ALA A 243 -19.77 -5.24 -8.05
N GLY A 244 -20.57 -4.67 -7.12
CA GLY A 244 -21.34 -3.46 -7.37
C GLY A 244 -20.50 -2.18 -7.45
N LYS A 245 -19.28 -2.19 -6.89
CA LYS A 245 -18.33 -1.07 -6.98
C LYS A 245 -17.17 -1.33 -7.95
N SER A 246 -17.14 -2.50 -8.57
CA SER A 246 -16.09 -2.89 -9.50
C SER A 246 -16.51 -2.67 -10.95
N THR A 247 -15.51 -2.47 -11.80
CA THR A 247 -15.63 -2.37 -13.26
C THR A 247 -14.60 -3.30 -13.91
N GLU A 248 -14.55 -3.35 -15.23
CA GLU A 248 -13.57 -4.16 -15.95
C GLU A 248 -12.11 -3.75 -15.69
N SER A 249 -11.85 -2.46 -15.45
CA SER A 249 -10.50 -1.90 -15.22
C SER A 249 -10.23 -1.53 -13.75
N ARG A 250 -11.18 -1.77 -12.84
CA ARG A 250 -11.07 -1.42 -11.42
C ARG A 250 -11.79 -2.43 -10.55
N TYR A 251 -11.04 -3.15 -9.70
CA TYR A 251 -11.58 -4.12 -8.75
C TYR A 251 -11.54 -3.56 -7.34
N VAL A 252 -12.71 -3.48 -6.70
CA VAL A 252 -12.85 -3.00 -5.33
C VAL A 252 -12.99 -4.19 -4.39
N PHE A 253 -12.16 -4.23 -3.37
CA PHE A 253 -12.21 -5.22 -2.30
C PHE A 253 -12.50 -4.51 -0.97
N ARG A 254 -13.60 -4.88 -0.32
CA ARG A 254 -13.97 -4.34 1.00
C ARG A 254 -13.37 -5.21 2.09
N ARG A 255 -12.81 -4.58 3.13
CA ARG A 255 -12.39 -5.31 4.32
C ARG A 255 -13.64 -5.79 5.07
N ALA A 256 -13.68 -7.07 5.44
CA ALA A 256 -14.72 -7.57 6.32
C ALA A 256 -14.49 -6.99 7.72
N ALA A 257 -15.55 -6.58 8.41
CA ALA A 257 -15.44 -6.17 9.81
C ALA A 257 -14.94 -7.38 10.61
N SER A 258 -13.78 -7.26 11.26
CA SER A 258 -13.37 -8.28 12.22
C SER A 258 -14.29 -8.20 13.42
N SER A 259 -14.78 -9.34 13.90
CA SER A 259 -15.48 -9.49 15.18
C SER A 259 -14.67 -9.00 16.40
N ALA A 260 -13.39 -8.66 16.20
CA ALA A 260 -12.50 -8.02 17.17
C ALA A 260 -12.51 -6.47 17.15
N ASP A 261 -13.25 -5.82 16.24
CA ASP A 261 -13.39 -4.35 16.18
C ASP A 261 -14.74 -3.88 16.77
N GLY A 262 -15.26 -4.68 17.70
CA GLY A 262 -16.45 -4.36 18.48
C GLY A 262 -16.19 -3.20 19.43
N GLY A 263 -16.47 -1.98 18.97
CA GLY A 263 -16.72 -0.86 19.88
C GLY A 263 -16.13 0.48 19.43
N ARG A 264 -16.73 1.09 18.41
CA ARG A 264 -17.11 2.52 18.40
C ARG A 264 -17.97 2.80 17.17
N SER A 265 -19.18 2.26 17.19
CA SER A 265 -20.28 2.87 16.43
C SER A 265 -20.71 4.12 17.20
N SER A 266 -20.46 5.28 16.61
CA SER A 266 -20.84 6.60 17.11
C SER A 266 -22.32 6.88 16.82
N THR A 267 -23.23 6.18 17.51
CA THR A 267 -24.67 6.55 17.57
C THR A 267 -25.28 6.12 18.90
N ALA A 268 -24.69 6.54 20.04
CA ALA A 268 -25.35 6.44 21.34
C ALA A 268 -24.77 7.37 22.44
N SER A 269 -23.97 8.40 22.10
CA SER A 269 -23.30 9.25 23.12
C SER A 269 -24.07 10.51 23.53
N GLY A 270 -25.32 10.68 23.07
CA GLY A 270 -26.15 11.83 23.47
C GLY A 270 -27.06 11.58 24.67
N ALA A 271 -27.46 10.34 24.93
CA ALA A 271 -28.50 10.03 25.92
C ALA A 271 -27.96 9.72 27.33
N VAL A 272 -26.68 9.32 27.45
CA VAL A 272 -26.09 8.94 28.75
C VAL A 272 -25.50 10.13 29.51
N LYS A 273 -25.23 11.25 28.83
CA LYS A 273 -24.65 12.46 29.45
C LYS A 273 -25.69 13.32 30.19
N LEU A 274 -26.97 13.18 29.86
CA LEU A 274 -28.09 13.91 30.51
C LEU A 274 -28.59 13.25 31.80
N ALA A 275 -28.28 11.97 32.05
CA ALA A 275 -28.75 11.25 33.23
C ALA A 275 -27.82 11.38 34.46
N VAL A 276 -26.54 11.73 34.25
CA VAL A 276 -25.55 11.81 35.33
C VAL A 276 -25.48 13.22 35.96
N GLU A 277 -25.82 14.27 35.22
CA GLU A 277 -25.85 15.65 35.75
C GLU A 277 -27.15 16.00 36.51
N ALA A 278 -28.23 15.24 36.34
CA ALA A 278 -29.48 15.44 37.09
C ALA A 278 -29.45 14.86 38.52
N ALA A 279 -28.53 13.92 38.82
CA ALA A 279 -28.44 13.27 40.13
C ALA A 279 -27.60 14.03 41.16
N ALA A 280 -26.83 15.06 40.74
CA ALA A 280 -25.95 15.83 41.62
C ALA A 280 -26.59 17.13 42.16
N ALA A 281 -27.77 17.54 41.66
CA ALA A 281 -28.43 18.78 42.07
C ALA A 281 -29.54 18.62 43.14
N ALA A 282 -29.84 17.41 43.60
CA ALA A 282 -30.95 17.16 44.54
C ALA A 282 -30.55 17.01 46.03
N LYS A 283 -29.25 17.18 46.38
CA LYS A 283 -28.79 17.20 47.78
C LYS A 283 -28.45 18.62 48.23
N LYS A 284 -29.46 19.46 48.46
CA LYS A 284 -29.41 20.63 49.36
C LYS A 284 -30.81 21.25 49.47
N ARG A 285 -31.51 20.99 50.59
CA ARG A 285 -32.33 21.90 51.42
C ARG A 285 -33.42 21.15 52.23
N PRO A 286 -33.87 21.73 53.36
CA PRO A 286 -34.06 20.99 54.61
C PRO A 286 -35.48 20.48 54.85
N ALA A 287 -35.58 19.66 55.90
CA ALA A 287 -36.76 19.01 56.45
C ALA A 287 -37.94 19.96 56.74
N GLY A 288 -39.14 19.49 56.43
CA GLY A 288 -40.41 20.10 56.82
C GLY A 288 -41.62 19.21 56.54
N VAL A 289 -41.98 18.41 57.56
CA VAL A 289 -43.30 17.86 57.92
C VAL A 289 -44.18 17.19 56.84
N ALA A 290 -44.47 15.89 57.03
CA ALA A 290 -45.63 15.22 56.44
C ALA A 290 -46.37 14.40 57.50
N GLY A 291 -47.69 14.60 57.58
CA GLY A 291 -48.67 13.70 58.17
C GLY A 291 -49.42 12.90 57.07
N PRO A 292 -50.13 11.82 57.40
CA PRO A 292 -50.05 10.60 56.58
C PRO A 292 -51.36 10.14 55.92
N ALA A 293 -51.17 9.12 55.06
CA ALA A 293 -51.94 7.88 54.95
C ALA A 293 -52.98 7.70 53.81
N ALA A 294 -52.85 6.52 53.19
CA ALA A 294 -53.89 5.51 52.95
C ALA A 294 -54.14 5.09 51.48
N ALA A 295 -53.64 3.87 51.19
CA ALA A 295 -54.36 2.68 50.73
C ALA A 295 -55.24 2.71 49.46
N GLY A 296 -55.08 1.70 48.59
CA GLY A 296 -56.14 1.37 47.64
C GLY A 296 -55.82 0.38 46.50
N LYS A 297 -55.65 -0.90 46.85
CA LYS A 297 -56.11 -2.13 46.15
C LYS A 297 -56.29 -2.15 44.60
N ARG A 298 -55.53 -3.09 44.02
CA ARG A 298 -55.95 -4.32 43.29
C ARG A 298 -56.93 -4.23 42.09
N ALA A 299 -56.38 -4.69 40.97
CA ALA A 299 -56.82 -5.85 40.16
C ALA A 299 -58.07 -5.71 39.27
N ARG A 300 -57.92 -5.96 37.95
CA ARG A 300 -58.06 -7.27 37.30
C ARG A 300 -57.95 -7.14 35.78
N THR A 301 -57.12 -8.03 35.24
CA THR A 301 -57.23 -8.81 33.98
C THR A 301 -58.38 -8.53 33.02
N GLY A 302 -57.98 -8.41 31.75
CA GLY A 302 -58.75 -8.60 30.53
C GLY A 302 -57.81 -8.40 29.36
#